data_AF-A0A2U3I812-F1
#
_entry.id   AF-A0A2U3I812-F1
#
_cell.length_a   1.000
_cell.length_b   1.000
_cell.length_c   1.000
_cell.angle_alpha   90.00
_cell.angle_beta   90.00
_cell.angle_gamma   90.00
#
_symmetry.space_group_name_H-M   'P 1'
#
loop_
_entity.id
_entity.type
_entity.pdbx_description
1 polymer ?
#
loop_
_entity_poly.entity_id
_entity_poly.type
_entity_poly.pdbx_seq_one_letter_code
_entity_poly.pdbx_strand_id
1 'polypeptide(L)'
;MDSNGENLSRRQFARAVRDLERITRQIAGRYIDKGVPLTWRLLHAIEAEAVADLGFAGRHEAALRELFARPDDFHFPETDDVVDVASSDALPAVFGFAVDAYERAARQRQAQAVIAAH
;
A
#
# COMPACT_ATOMS: atom_id res chain seq x y z
N MET A 1 -35.25 3.66 15.67
CA MET A 1 -34.82 3.98 14.29
C MET A 1 -33.33 4.12 14.36
N ASP A 2 -32.66 2.98 14.19
CA ASP A 2 -31.38 2.68 14.81
C ASP A 2 -30.24 2.97 13.84
N SER A 3 -29.55 4.10 14.04
CA SER A 3 -28.35 4.52 13.30
C SER A 3 -27.09 3.68 13.60
N ASN A 4 -27.26 2.43 14.06
CA ASN A 4 -26.17 1.58 14.53
C ASN A 4 -25.50 0.78 13.38
N GLY A 5 -26.17 0.63 12.23
CA GLY A 5 -25.65 -0.08 11.05
C GLY A 5 -24.59 0.70 10.26
N GLU A 6 -24.77 2.01 10.08
CA GLU A 6 -23.84 2.86 9.31
C GLU A 6 -22.51 3.11 10.06
N ASN A 7 -22.55 3.22 11.39
CA ASN A 7 -21.33 3.46 12.19
C ASN A 7 -20.40 2.24 12.20
N LEU A 8 -20.96 1.03 12.06
CA LEU A 8 -20.20 -0.21 12.00
C LEU A 8 -19.33 -0.25 10.73
N SER A 9 -19.88 0.18 9.58
CA SER A 9 -19.19 0.18 8.28
C SER A 9 -17.97 1.13 8.26
N ARG A 10 -18.09 2.35 8.78
CA ARG A 10 -16.96 3.30 8.82
C ARG A 10 -15.83 2.84 9.75
N ARG A 11 -16.15 2.23 10.90
CA ARG A 11 -15.13 1.69 11.83
C ARG A 11 -14.45 0.45 11.25
N GLN A 12 -15.23 -0.43 10.61
CA GLN A 12 -14.69 -1.60 9.91
C GLN A 12 -13.79 -1.20 8.75
N PHE A 13 -14.19 -0.20 7.95
CA PHE A 13 -13.37 0.37 6.90
C PHE A 13 -12.07 0.96 7.44
N ALA A 14 -12.14 1.82 8.47
CA ALA A 14 -10.96 2.41 9.08
C ALA A 14 -10.01 1.35 9.66
N ARG A 15 -10.56 0.26 10.21
CA ARG A 15 -9.77 -0.89 10.67
C ARG A 15 -9.11 -1.60 9.50
N ALA A 16 -9.84 -1.90 8.44
CA ALA A 16 -9.32 -2.56 7.25
C ALA A 16 -8.21 -1.73 6.58
N VAL A 17 -8.36 -0.41 6.50
CA VAL A 17 -7.31 0.49 5.99
C VAL A 17 -6.05 0.40 6.84
N ARG A 18 -6.17 0.40 8.18
CA ARG A 18 -5.01 0.26 9.09
C ARG A 18 -4.34 -1.10 8.96
N ASP A 19 -5.13 -2.16 8.84
CA ASP A 19 -4.60 -3.51 8.63
C ASP A 19 -3.88 -3.60 7.28
N LEU A 20 -4.46 -3.03 6.22
CA LEU A 20 -3.87 -2.98 4.88
C LEU A 20 -2.57 -2.16 4.85
N GLU A 21 -2.53 -1.01 5.54
CA GLU A 21 -1.30 -0.21 5.67
C GLU A 21 -0.20 -1.03 6.35
N ARG A 22 -0.52 -1.70 7.47
CA ARG A 22 0.46 -2.51 8.21
C ARG A 22 1.01 -3.66 7.36
N ILE A 23 0.13 -4.39 6.66
CA ILE A 23 0.50 -5.49 5.77
C ILE A 23 1.38 -4.97 4.62
N THR A 24 0.95 -3.90 3.95
CA THR A 24 1.70 -3.30 2.85
C THR A 24 3.10 -2.87 3.27
N ARG A 25 3.23 -2.20 4.42
CA ARG A 25 4.54 -1.80 4.96
C ARG A 25 5.43 -3.00 5.26
N GLN A 26 4.88 -4.08 5.81
CA GLN A 26 5.62 -5.30 6.09
C GLN A 26 6.12 -5.97 4.79
N ILE A 27 5.26 -6.07 3.77
CA ILE A 27 5.61 -6.61 2.46
C ILE A 27 6.70 -5.76 1.79
N ALA A 28 6.49 -4.44 1.71
CA ALA A 28 7.43 -3.49 1.14
C ALA A 28 8.79 -3.51 1.87
N GLY A 29 8.78 -3.60 3.21
CA GLY A 29 9.97 -3.71 4.03
C GLY A 29 10.91 -4.83 3.57
N ARG A 30 10.37 -6.01 3.23
CA ARG A 30 11.19 -7.14 2.74
C ARG A 30 11.92 -6.82 1.42
N TYR A 31 11.32 -6.01 0.54
CA TYR A 31 11.94 -5.60 -0.72
C TYR A 31 12.93 -4.45 -0.51
N ILE A 32 12.58 -3.51 0.38
CA ILE A 32 13.45 -2.41 0.82
C ILE A 32 14.74 -2.97 1.42
N ASP A 33 14.66 -3.95 2.32
CA ASP A 33 15.82 -4.58 2.97
C ASP A 33 16.73 -5.31 1.97
N LYS A 34 16.15 -5.83 0.88
CA LYS A 34 16.89 -6.43 -0.25
C LYS A 34 17.48 -5.41 -1.21
N GLY A 35 17.22 -4.11 -1.01
CA GLY A 35 17.69 -3.05 -1.90
C GLY A 35 17.01 -3.03 -3.28
N VAL A 36 15.84 -3.66 -3.42
CA VAL A 36 15.11 -3.72 -4.69
C VAL A 36 14.41 -2.37 -4.92
N PRO A 37 14.61 -1.69 -6.06
CA PRO A 37 13.94 -0.43 -6.36
C PRO A 37 12.43 -0.64 -6.53
N LEU A 38 11.65 0.38 -6.19
CA LEU A 38 10.20 0.34 -6.39
C LEU A 38 9.88 0.58 -7.87
N THR A 39 9.60 -0.51 -8.60
CA THR A 39 9.14 -0.47 -10.00
C THR A 39 7.63 -0.64 -10.07
N TRP A 40 7.02 -0.25 -11.19
CA TRP A 40 5.58 -0.42 -11.38
C TRP A 40 5.14 -1.88 -11.25
N ARG A 41 5.88 -2.81 -11.85
CA ARG A 41 5.63 -4.24 -11.72
C ARG A 41 5.74 -4.74 -10.27
N LEU A 42 6.70 -4.22 -9.50
CA LEU A 42 6.78 -4.53 -8.07
C LEU A 42 5.62 -3.92 -7.28
N LEU A 43 5.18 -2.71 -7.63
CA LEU A 43 4.05 -2.06 -6.99
C LEU A 43 2.76 -2.87 -7.15
N HIS A 44 2.51 -3.40 -8.35
CA HIS A 44 1.41 -4.34 -8.61
C HIS A 44 1.55 -5.65 -7.84
N ALA A 45 2.77 -6.20 -7.74
CA ALA A 45 3.01 -7.42 -6.96
C ALA A 45 2.74 -7.20 -5.45
N ILE A 46 3.16 -6.06 -4.90
CA ILE A 46 2.89 -5.67 -3.51
C ILE A 46 1.38 -5.52 -3.28
N GLU A 47 0.65 -4.90 -4.22
CA GLU A 47 -0.81 -4.75 -4.14
C GLU A 47 -1.53 -6.10 -4.12
N ALA A 48 -1.20 -6.98 -5.06
CA ALA A 48 -1.81 -8.31 -5.12
C ALA A 48 -1.56 -9.11 -3.82
N GLU A 49 -0.33 -9.06 -3.30
CA GLU A 49 0.03 -9.73 -2.05
C GLU A 49 -0.69 -9.13 -0.84
N ALA A 50 -0.75 -7.79 -0.74
CA ALA A 50 -1.39 -7.11 0.38
C ALA A 50 -2.92 -7.33 0.41
N VAL A 51 -3.58 -7.32 -0.75
CA VAL A 51 -5.01 -7.60 -0.87
C VAL A 51 -5.32 -9.07 -0.54
N ALA A 52 -4.45 -10.00 -0.97
CA ALA A 52 -4.58 -11.40 -0.61
C ALA A 52 -4.44 -11.60 0.91
N ASP A 53 -3.39 -11.05 1.53
CA ASP A 53 -3.14 -11.16 2.96
C ASP A 53 -4.24 -10.51 3.81
N LEU A 54 -4.78 -9.35 3.36
CA LEU A 54 -5.93 -8.73 4.01
C LEU A 54 -7.16 -9.64 3.96
N GLY A 55 -7.41 -10.30 2.81
CA GLY A 55 -8.49 -11.28 2.65
C GLY A 55 -8.34 -12.49 3.58
N PHE A 56 -7.12 -13.03 3.72
CA PHE A 56 -6.83 -14.11 4.67
C PHE A 56 -6.97 -13.69 6.14
N ALA A 57 -6.59 -12.45 6.48
CA ALA A 57 -6.79 -11.90 7.82
C ALA A 57 -8.27 -11.61 8.15
N GLY A 58 -9.10 -11.32 7.13
CA GLY A 58 -10.49 -10.89 7.24
C GLY A 58 -11.56 -11.99 7.16
N ARG A 59 -11.19 -13.24 6.89
CA ARG A 59 -12.01 -14.47 6.87
C ARG A 59 -13.29 -14.54 6.02
N HIS A 60 -13.95 -13.49 5.51
CA HIS A 60 -14.96 -13.57 4.42
C HIS A 60 -15.30 -12.18 3.81
N GLU A 61 -15.43 -11.96 2.51
CA GLU A 61 -14.47 -12.12 1.39
C GLU A 61 -14.87 -11.30 0.15
N ALA A 62 -16.10 -10.77 0.07
CA ALA A 62 -16.57 -9.97 -1.07
C ALA A 62 -16.67 -8.47 -0.77
N ALA A 63 -17.41 -8.08 0.27
CA ALA A 63 -17.66 -6.67 0.58
C ALA A 63 -16.38 -5.86 0.87
N LEU A 64 -15.38 -6.47 1.51
CA LEU A 64 -14.08 -5.83 1.72
C LEU A 64 -13.29 -5.69 0.42
N ARG A 65 -13.35 -6.67 -0.50
CA ARG A 65 -12.69 -6.59 -1.80
C ARG A 65 -13.32 -5.49 -2.67
N GLU A 66 -14.65 -5.36 -2.67
CA GLU A 66 -15.34 -4.28 -3.39
C GLU A 66 -14.97 -2.89 -2.87
N LEU A 67 -14.76 -2.73 -1.56
CA LEU A 67 -14.34 -1.46 -0.95
C LEU A 67 -12.93 -1.01 -1.34
N PHE A 68 -12.06 -1.95 -1.74
CA PHE A 68 -10.69 -1.67 -2.17
C PHE A 68 -10.48 -1.95 -3.66
N ALA A 69 -11.53 -2.29 -4.40
CA ALA A 69 -11.45 -2.49 -5.84
C ALA A 69 -10.95 -1.20 -6.48
N ARG A 70 -9.95 -1.32 -7.35
CA ARG A 70 -9.46 -0.18 -8.12
C ARG A 70 -10.60 0.33 -9.01
N PRO A 71 -10.85 1.64 -9.08
CA PRO A 71 -11.73 2.18 -10.09
C PRO A 71 -11.16 1.83 -11.48
N ASP A 72 -11.94 1.18 -12.34
CA ASP A 72 -11.52 0.72 -13.68
C ASP A 72 -10.93 1.84 -14.57
N ASP A 73 -11.22 3.11 -14.26
CA ASP A 73 -10.71 4.27 -14.99
C ASP A 73 -9.20 4.54 -14.80
N PHE A 74 -8.54 3.91 -13.81
CA PHE A 74 -7.10 4.08 -13.59
C PHE A 74 -6.27 2.94 -14.18
N HIS A 75 -5.63 3.21 -15.32
CA HIS A 75 -4.57 2.37 -15.86
C HIS A 75 -3.21 2.82 -15.32
N PHE A 76 -2.57 1.96 -14.53
CA PHE A 76 -1.19 2.13 -14.10
C PHE A 76 -0.26 1.29 -14.98
N PRO A 77 0.98 1.72 -15.25
CA PRO A 77 1.95 0.93 -16.01
C PRO A 77 2.22 -0.42 -15.34
N GLU A 78 2.51 -1.46 -16.12
CA GLU A 78 2.92 -2.79 -15.61
C GLU A 78 4.42 -3.07 -15.87
N THR A 79 5.21 -2.01 -16.07
CA THR A 79 6.61 -2.10 -16.51
C THR A 79 7.60 -2.22 -15.34
N ASP A 80 8.86 -2.56 -15.66
CA ASP A 80 9.97 -2.52 -14.68
C ASP A 80 10.57 -1.11 -14.51
N ASP A 81 9.92 -0.07 -15.04
CA ASP A 81 10.33 1.31 -14.81
C ASP A 81 10.13 1.68 -13.33
N VAL A 82 11.03 2.53 -12.82
CA VAL A 82 10.92 3.07 -11.47
C VAL A 82 9.62 3.87 -11.36
N VAL A 83 8.91 3.66 -10.26
CA VAL A 83 7.65 4.34 -9.98
C VAL A 83 7.89 5.85 -9.86
N ASP A 84 7.17 6.62 -10.67
CA ASP A 84 7.03 8.06 -10.54
C ASP A 84 5.55 8.41 -10.37
N VAL A 85 5.15 8.61 -9.11
CA VAL A 85 3.77 8.97 -8.74
C VAL A 85 3.54 10.47 -8.65
N ALA A 86 4.55 11.32 -8.92
CA ALA A 86 4.40 12.77 -8.82
C ALA A 86 3.33 13.33 -9.77
N SER A 87 2.94 12.56 -10.79
CA SER A 87 1.97 12.94 -11.81
C SER A 87 0.57 12.35 -11.61
N SER A 88 0.31 11.58 -10.55
CA SER A 88 -0.99 10.92 -10.32
C SER A 88 -1.88 11.69 -9.35
N ASP A 89 -3.09 12.08 -9.79
CA ASP A 89 -4.07 12.84 -8.99
C ASP A 89 -4.75 11.98 -7.90
N ALA A 90 -4.87 10.66 -8.15
CA ALA A 90 -5.36 9.69 -7.18
C ALA A 90 -4.62 8.35 -7.33
N LEU A 91 -4.26 7.75 -6.18
CA LEU A 91 -3.59 6.46 -6.11
C LEU A 91 -4.44 5.46 -5.32
N PRO A 92 -4.42 4.17 -5.69
CA PRO A 92 -4.87 3.10 -4.81
C PRO A 92 -4.18 3.20 -3.45
N ALA A 93 -4.92 2.92 -2.36
CA ALA A 93 -4.38 3.07 -1.01
C ALA A 93 -3.08 2.27 -0.81
N VAL A 94 -3.01 1.06 -1.35
CA VAL A 94 -1.82 0.19 -1.28
C VAL A 94 -0.62 0.83 -1.98
N PHE A 95 -0.83 1.46 -3.13
CA PHE A 95 0.23 2.14 -3.86
C PHE A 95 0.80 3.28 -3.03
N GLY A 96 -0.08 4.12 -2.47
CA GLY A 96 0.33 5.21 -1.58
C GLY A 96 1.12 4.72 -0.36
N PHE A 97 0.67 3.63 0.29
CA PHE A 97 1.38 3.05 1.43
C PHE A 97 2.76 2.49 1.07
N ALA A 98 2.88 1.84 -0.09
CA ALA A 98 4.16 1.31 -0.58
C ALA A 98 5.14 2.43 -0.93
N VAL A 99 4.68 3.47 -1.64
CA VAL A 99 5.50 4.65 -1.94
C VAL A 99 5.99 5.32 -0.66
N ASP A 100 5.09 5.60 0.30
CA ASP A 100 5.49 6.20 1.58
C ASP A 100 6.55 5.36 2.31
N ALA A 101 6.40 4.02 2.33
CA ALA A 101 7.38 3.14 2.96
C ALA A 101 8.77 3.27 2.30
N TYR A 102 8.82 3.30 0.96
CA TYR A 102 10.05 3.45 0.20
C TYR A 102 10.70 4.83 0.40
N GLU A 103 9.92 5.90 0.36
CA GLU A 103 10.43 7.24 0.60
C GLU A 103 11.00 7.41 2.01
N ARG A 104 10.31 6.86 3.02
CA ARG A 104 10.80 6.89 4.41
C ARG A 104 12.13 6.15 4.54
N ALA A 105 12.26 4.98 3.90
CA ALA A 105 13.50 4.24 3.88
C ALA A 105 14.63 5.00 3.17
N ALA A 106 14.33 5.67 2.04
CA ALA A 106 15.30 6.50 1.34
C ALA A 106 15.80 7.66 2.21
N ARG A 107 14.89 8.39 2.88
CA ARG A 107 15.24 9.47 3.82
C ARG A 107 16.11 8.98 4.98
N GLN A 108 15.80 7.81 5.54
CA GLN A 108 16.59 7.21 6.62
C GLN A 108 18.00 6.84 6.17
N ARG A 109 18.15 6.26 4.98
CA ARG A 109 19.48 5.93 4.42
C ARG A 109 20.31 7.18 4.17
N GLN A 110 19.70 8.24 3.66
CA GLN A 110 20.37 9.54 3.48
C GLN A 110 20.84 10.11 4.83
N ALA A 111 19.99 10.09 5.86
CA ALA A 111 20.36 10.57 7.19
C ALA A 111 21.52 9.75 7.80
N GLN A 112 21.52 8.43 7.64
CA GLN A 112 22.62 7.57 8.10
C GLN A 112 23.93 7.85 7.35
N ALA A 113 23.86 8.10 6.04
CA ALA A 113 25.03 8.44 5.24
C ALA A 113 25.65 9.79 5.67
N VAL A 114 24.82 10.78 6.01
CA VAL A 114 25.29 12.08 6.54
C VAL A 114 26.00 11.91 7.89
N ILE A 115 25.46 11.08 8.79
CA ILE A 115 26.08 10.81 10.09
C ILE A 115 27.40 10.05 9.93
N ALA A 116 27.47 9.06 9.03
CA ALA A 116 28.68 8.26 8.81
C ALA A 116 29.81 9.02 8.09
N ALA A 117 29.49 10.14 7.43
CA ALA A 117 30.46 10.99 6.74
C ALA A 117 31.08 12.07 7.63
N HIS A 118 30.75 12.09 8.92
CA HIS A 118 31.27 13.01 9.94
C HIS A 118 32.10 12.26 10.98
#